data_AF-A0A535F6R3-F1
#
_entry.id   AF-A0A535F6R3-F1
#
_cell.length_a   1.000
_cell.length_b   1.000
_cell.length_c   1.000
_cell.angle_alpha   90.00
_cell.angle_beta   90.00
_cell.angle_gamma   90.00
#
_symmetry.space_group_name_H-M   'P 1'
#
loop_
_entity.id
_entity.type
_entity.pdbx_description
1 polymer ?
#
loop_
_entity_poly.entity_id
_entity_poly.type
_entity_poly.pdbx_seq_one_letter_code
_entity_poly.pdbx_strand_id
1 'polypeptide(L)'
;VISVWVPLGYNRRAVSLQSIAYQVMAEYDGRIPESIDELLKLKGVGRYTAGAIACFAYRKQVATVDTNIRRVLQRIFLGLEHSEPKMNDVQALALAEQVLPAGEAYNWNQALMDLGATLCTSSNPQCVRCPLQENCCAFAEMSQHSLFPSGMVLRQLRKVAEKEANYQAKNQAQPFTSTNRYFRGRIVDFLRTLPASERIPLADLGRQIKPTFCDDDLPWLQKLVDGLVKDGLLDCAGDGVRLP
;
A
#
# COMPACT_ATOMS: atom_id res chain seq x y z
N VAL A 1 -12.12 12.15 -12.21
CA VAL A 1 -11.27 11.93 -11.01
C VAL A 1 -9.84 11.51 -11.35
N ILE A 2 -9.62 10.71 -12.40
CA ILE A 2 -8.28 10.17 -12.74
C ILE A 2 -7.27 11.25 -13.14
N SER A 3 -7.72 12.33 -13.79
CA SER A 3 -6.89 13.49 -14.14
C SER A 3 -6.35 14.22 -12.90
N VAL A 4 -7.22 14.56 -11.95
CA VAL A 4 -6.86 15.26 -10.71
C VAL A 4 -6.09 14.40 -9.69
N TRP A 5 -6.01 13.08 -9.90
CA TRP A 5 -5.30 12.15 -9.00
C TRP A 5 -3.78 12.17 -9.17
N VAL A 6 -3.28 12.82 -10.22
CA VAL A 6 -1.82 12.98 -10.45
C VAL A 6 -1.23 13.87 -9.35
N PRO A 7 -0.03 13.56 -8.81
CA PRO A 7 0.90 12.47 -9.16
C PRO A 7 0.83 11.25 -8.22
N LEU A 8 -0.29 11.00 -7.55
CA LEU A 8 -0.37 10.06 -6.40
C LEU A 8 -0.15 8.57 -6.76
N GLY A 9 -0.16 8.21 -8.05
CA GLY A 9 -0.06 6.82 -8.50
C GLY A 9 -1.22 5.93 -8.03
N TYR A 10 -1.14 4.63 -8.31
CA TYR A 10 -2.19 3.66 -7.98
C TYR A 10 -3.60 4.15 -8.39
N ASN A 11 -3.78 4.50 -9.65
CA ASN A 11 -4.95 5.22 -10.17
C ASN A 11 -6.29 4.55 -9.84
N ARG A 12 -6.32 3.22 -9.66
CA ARG A 12 -7.53 2.50 -9.21
C ARG A 12 -8.11 3.07 -7.91
N ARG A 13 -7.28 3.60 -7.00
CA ARG A 13 -7.76 4.25 -5.77
C ARG A 13 -8.62 5.49 -6.07
N ALA A 14 -8.34 6.22 -7.14
CA ALA A 14 -9.15 7.36 -7.56
C ALA A 14 -10.57 6.93 -7.93
N VAL A 15 -10.66 5.86 -8.73
CA VAL A 15 -11.93 5.26 -9.17
C VAL A 15 -12.68 4.68 -7.97
N SER A 16 -12.00 3.95 -7.09
CA SER A 16 -12.61 3.44 -5.85
C SER A 16 -13.12 4.57 -4.96
N LEU A 17 -12.35 5.65 -4.77
CA LEU A 17 -12.78 6.79 -3.96
C LEU A 17 -14.04 7.44 -4.53
N GLN A 18 -14.10 7.65 -5.84
CA GLN A 18 -15.29 8.18 -6.49
C GLN A 18 -16.49 7.23 -6.37
N SER A 19 -16.27 5.92 -6.54
CA SER A 19 -17.31 4.90 -6.36
C SER A 19 -17.86 4.89 -4.94
N ILE A 20 -16.99 5.04 -3.93
CA ILE A 20 -17.40 5.14 -2.52
C ILE A 20 -18.25 6.39 -2.30
N ALA A 21 -17.85 7.54 -2.87
CA ALA A 21 -18.62 8.77 -2.75
C ALA A 21 -20.04 8.61 -3.35
N TYR A 22 -20.17 8.01 -4.54
CA TYR A 22 -21.47 7.73 -5.12
C TYR A 22 -22.30 6.77 -4.26
N GLN A 23 -21.69 5.71 -3.74
CA GLN A 23 -22.37 4.75 -2.86
C GLN A 23 -22.87 5.43 -1.57
N VAL A 24 -22.05 6.28 -0.95
CA VAL A 24 -22.42 7.04 0.25
C VAL A 24 -23.59 7.98 -0.01
N MET A 25 -23.62 8.65 -1.17
CA MET A 25 -24.74 9.51 -1.55
C MET A 25 -26.04 8.71 -1.77
N ALA A 26 -25.95 7.54 -2.41
CA ALA A 26 -27.11 6.74 -2.77
C ALA A 26 -27.69 5.92 -1.62
N GLU A 27 -26.83 5.33 -0.78
CA GLU A 27 -27.22 4.34 0.24
C GLU A 27 -27.17 4.90 1.67
N TYR A 28 -26.45 5.99 1.91
CA TYR A 28 -26.19 6.52 3.27
C TYR A 28 -26.51 8.01 3.44
N ASP A 29 -27.38 8.58 2.58
CA ASP A 29 -27.83 9.98 2.64
C ASP A 29 -26.66 10.99 2.73
N GLY A 30 -25.58 10.70 1.98
CA GLY A 30 -24.38 11.53 1.94
C GLY A 30 -23.52 11.49 3.21
N ARG A 31 -23.83 10.62 4.18
CA ARG A 31 -23.07 10.47 5.43
C ARG A 31 -22.26 9.18 5.41
N ILE A 32 -20.95 9.28 5.60
CA ILE A 32 -20.09 8.09 5.73
C ILE A 32 -20.51 7.34 7.01
N PRO A 33 -20.75 6.02 6.98
CA PRO A 33 -21.13 5.28 8.19
C PRO A 33 -20.00 5.25 9.22
N GLU A 34 -20.36 5.14 10.51
CA GLU A 34 -19.39 5.16 11.61
C GLU A 34 -18.97 3.77 12.13
N SER A 35 -19.75 2.73 11.84
CA SER A 35 -19.45 1.36 12.29
C SER A 35 -18.53 0.64 11.32
N ILE A 36 -17.66 -0.22 11.85
CA ILE A 36 -16.74 -1.01 11.03
C ILE A 36 -17.51 -1.89 10.04
N ASP A 37 -18.60 -2.50 10.47
CA ASP A 37 -19.39 -3.43 9.64
C ASP A 37 -20.02 -2.73 8.43
N GLU A 38 -20.55 -1.52 8.61
CA GLU A 38 -21.09 -0.73 7.49
C GLU A 38 -19.97 -0.18 6.60
N LEU A 39 -18.86 0.29 7.19
CA LEU A 39 -17.70 0.76 6.43
C LEU A 39 -17.13 -0.33 5.52
N LEU A 40 -17.12 -1.60 5.96
CA LEU A 40 -16.66 -2.73 5.17
C LEU A 40 -17.58 -3.06 3.98
N LYS A 41 -18.82 -2.57 3.96
CA LYS A 41 -19.73 -2.71 2.80
C LYS A 41 -19.40 -1.72 1.68
N LEU A 42 -18.63 -0.66 1.98
CA LEU A 42 -18.21 0.30 0.97
C LEU A 42 -17.16 -0.32 0.05
N LYS A 43 -17.44 -0.35 -1.26
CA LYS A 43 -16.58 -1.03 -2.23
C LYS A 43 -15.18 -0.39 -2.30
N GLY A 44 -14.16 -1.12 -1.86
CA GLY A 44 -12.77 -0.66 -1.83
C GLY A 44 -12.27 -0.23 -0.45
N VAL A 45 -13.13 -0.27 0.57
CA VAL A 45 -12.74 -0.09 1.98
C VAL A 45 -12.39 -1.45 2.58
N GLY A 46 -11.12 -1.64 2.93
CA GLY A 46 -10.66 -2.80 3.69
C GLY A 46 -10.63 -2.55 5.20
N ARG A 47 -10.29 -3.57 5.99
CA ARG A 47 -10.26 -3.50 7.47
C ARG A 47 -9.42 -2.34 8.02
N TYR A 48 -8.24 -2.10 7.45
CA TYR A 48 -7.41 -0.94 7.84
C TYR A 48 -8.15 0.39 7.65
N THR A 49 -8.72 0.61 6.46
CA THR A 49 -9.40 1.86 6.13
C THR A 49 -10.68 2.04 6.97
N ALA A 50 -11.46 0.97 7.18
CA ALA A 50 -12.63 0.99 8.06
C ALA A 50 -12.24 1.38 9.49
N GLY A 51 -11.22 0.73 10.07
CA GLY A 51 -10.72 1.07 11.40
C GLY A 51 -10.18 2.49 11.50
N ALA A 52 -9.47 2.97 10.47
CA ALA A 52 -8.96 4.33 10.42
C ALA A 52 -10.09 5.38 10.36
N ILE A 53 -11.13 5.16 9.54
CA ILE A 53 -12.28 6.07 9.48
C ILE A 53 -13.03 6.07 10.83
N ALA A 54 -13.37 4.89 11.36
CA ALA A 54 -14.06 4.75 12.63
C ALA A 54 -13.29 5.43 13.78
N CYS A 55 -11.96 5.25 13.85
CA CYS A 55 -11.15 5.87 14.88
C CYS A 55 -10.97 7.37 14.67
N PHE A 56 -10.51 7.81 13.49
CA PHE A 56 -10.08 9.20 13.31
C PHE A 56 -11.23 10.16 13.04
N ALA A 57 -12.24 9.76 12.26
CA ALA A 57 -13.39 10.59 11.98
C ALA A 57 -14.43 10.52 13.11
N TYR A 58 -14.69 9.32 13.64
CA TYR A 58 -15.78 9.06 14.57
C TYR A 58 -15.35 8.79 16.01
N ARG A 59 -14.05 8.91 16.32
CA ARG A 59 -13.51 8.74 17.69
C ARG A 59 -13.87 7.40 18.33
N LYS A 60 -14.10 6.37 17.52
CA LYS A 60 -14.37 5.02 18.03
C LYS A 60 -13.12 4.42 18.66
N GLN A 61 -13.32 3.68 19.75
CA GLN A 61 -12.27 2.98 20.48
C GLN A 61 -11.87 1.70 19.74
N VAL A 62 -11.13 1.84 18.63
CA VAL A 62 -10.72 0.72 17.77
C VAL A 62 -9.27 0.89 17.35
N ALA A 63 -8.53 -0.22 17.27
CA ALA A 63 -7.20 -0.24 16.69
C ALA A 63 -7.27 -0.19 15.16
N THR A 64 -6.32 0.48 14.51
CA THR A 64 -6.09 0.39 13.08
C THR A 64 -4.64 0.00 12.83
N VAL A 65 -4.40 -0.97 11.96
CA VAL A 65 -3.07 -1.56 11.77
C VAL A 65 -2.64 -1.43 10.32
N ASP A 66 -1.75 -0.49 10.04
CA ASP A 66 -1.02 -0.42 8.78
C ASP A 66 0.30 -1.21 8.85
N THR A 67 1.13 -1.07 7.83
CA THR A 67 2.45 -1.71 7.78
C THR A 67 3.45 -1.12 8.79
N ASN A 68 3.24 0.13 9.25
CA ASN A 68 4.08 0.79 10.25
C ASN A 68 3.74 0.30 11.65
N ILE A 69 2.48 0.38 12.04
CA ILE A 69 1.96 -0.11 13.32
C ILE A 69 2.29 -1.59 13.47
N ARG A 70 2.04 -2.42 12.45
CA ARG A 70 2.40 -3.85 12.51
C ARG A 70 3.86 -4.07 12.85
N ARG A 71 4.76 -3.36 12.18
CA ARG A 71 6.20 -3.48 12.40
C ARG A 71 6.59 -3.05 13.82
N VAL A 72 5.98 -1.97 14.30
CA VAL A 72 6.19 -1.48 15.68
C VAL A 72 5.74 -2.52 16.69
N LEU A 73 4.51 -3.02 16.58
CA LEU A 73 3.96 -4.04 17.47
C LEU A 73 4.77 -5.34 17.44
N GLN A 74 5.12 -5.82 16.24
CA GLN A 74 5.97 -7.00 16.06
C GLN A 74 7.29 -6.84 16.82
N ARG A 75 7.99 -5.72 16.63
CA ARG A 75 9.31 -5.51 17.24
C ARG A 75 9.25 -5.35 18.74
N ILE A 76 8.26 -4.63 19.24
CA ILE A 76 8.11 -4.38 20.67
C ILE A 76 7.79 -5.68 21.40
N PHE A 77 6.83 -6.46 20.91
CA PHE A 77 6.27 -7.59 21.64
C PHE A 77 6.85 -8.96 21.26
N LEU A 78 7.35 -9.13 20.03
CA LEU A 78 7.74 -10.44 19.50
C LEU A 78 9.21 -10.55 19.08
N GLY A 79 9.99 -9.47 19.13
CA GLY A 79 11.40 -9.50 18.74
C GLY A 79 11.64 -9.15 17.26
N LEU A 80 12.85 -9.42 16.75
CA LEU A 80 13.14 -9.14 15.34
C LEU A 80 12.33 -10.08 14.43
N GLU A 81 12.13 -9.62 13.19
CA GLU A 81 11.42 -10.34 12.14
C GLU A 81 12.32 -11.48 11.59
N HIS A 82 12.52 -12.53 12.39
CA HIS A 82 13.32 -13.71 12.05
C HIS A 82 12.54 -14.68 11.15
N SER A 83 12.36 -14.31 9.88
CA SER A 83 11.81 -15.21 8.86
C SER A 83 10.37 -15.70 9.12
N GLU A 84 9.78 -16.38 8.13
CA GLU A 84 8.36 -16.74 8.07
C GLU A 84 7.91 -17.72 9.18
N PRO A 85 6.62 -17.69 9.60
CA PRO A 85 5.54 -16.89 9.06
C PRO A 85 5.47 -15.50 9.70
N LYS A 86 5.28 -14.49 8.85
CA LYS A 86 5.00 -13.13 9.33
C LYS A 86 3.65 -13.10 10.03
N MET A 87 3.54 -12.27 11.06
CA MET A 87 2.27 -11.93 11.69
C MET A 87 1.27 -11.48 10.62
N ASN A 88 0.18 -12.23 10.49
CA ASN A 88 -0.89 -11.92 9.54
C ASN A 88 -1.78 -10.78 10.07
N ASP A 89 -2.68 -10.28 9.23
CA ASP A 89 -3.50 -9.10 9.53
C ASP A 89 -4.40 -9.31 10.75
N VAL A 90 -4.91 -10.53 10.94
CA VAL A 90 -5.78 -10.90 12.07
C VAL A 90 -4.99 -10.90 13.37
N GLN A 91 -3.80 -11.52 13.37
CA GLN A 91 -2.91 -11.56 14.52
C GLN A 91 -2.43 -10.16 14.90
N ALA A 92 -2.09 -9.33 13.92
CA ALA A 92 -1.63 -7.97 14.15
C ALA A 92 -2.72 -7.10 14.78
N LEU A 93 -3.96 -7.26 14.30
CA LEU A 93 -5.10 -6.55 14.86
C LEU A 93 -5.45 -7.04 16.27
N ALA A 94 -5.46 -8.36 16.50
CA ALA A 94 -5.73 -8.92 17.82
C ALA A 94 -4.70 -8.45 18.85
N LEU A 95 -3.41 -8.39 18.48
CA LEU A 95 -2.37 -7.83 19.35
C LEU A 95 -2.61 -6.34 19.61
N ALA A 96 -2.91 -5.56 18.55
CA ALA A 96 -3.19 -4.15 18.67
C ALA A 96 -4.38 -3.86 19.62
N GLU A 97 -5.46 -4.64 19.50
CA GLU A 97 -6.65 -4.52 20.36
C GLU A 97 -6.35 -4.87 21.82
N GLN A 98 -5.46 -5.83 22.09
CA GLN A 98 -5.05 -6.20 23.45
C GLN A 98 -4.25 -5.10 24.16
N VAL A 99 -3.43 -4.36 23.42
CA VAL A 99 -2.52 -3.35 24.00
C VAL A 99 -3.01 -1.92 23.84
N LEU A 100 -4.17 -1.74 23.21
CA LEU A 100 -4.81 -0.44 23.02
C LEU A 100 -5.38 0.06 24.36
N PRO A 101 -4.90 1.19 24.91
CA PRO A 101 -5.44 1.72 26.16
C PRO A 101 -6.87 2.23 25.97
N ALA A 102 -7.73 1.95 26.94
CA ALA A 102 -9.12 2.38 26.93
C ALA A 102 -9.22 3.91 26.84
N GLY A 103 -10.04 4.41 25.90
CA GLY A 103 -10.25 5.84 25.67
C GLY A 103 -9.17 6.53 24.82
N GLU A 104 -8.06 5.86 24.50
CA GLU A 104 -6.90 6.49 23.86
C GLU A 104 -6.72 6.12 22.37
N ALA A 105 -7.68 5.43 21.74
CA ALA A 105 -7.53 4.93 20.37
C ALA A 105 -7.03 5.98 19.37
N TYR A 106 -7.55 7.19 19.45
CA TYR A 106 -7.15 8.25 18.52
C TYR A 106 -5.66 8.62 18.63
N ASN A 107 -5.20 8.89 19.86
CA ASN A 107 -3.82 9.28 20.11
C ASN A 107 -2.87 8.10 19.92
N TRP A 108 -3.27 6.92 20.39
CA TRP A 108 -2.48 5.70 20.31
C TRP A 108 -2.20 5.29 18.86
N ASN A 109 -3.24 5.24 18.02
CA ASN A 109 -3.06 4.88 16.60
C ASN A 109 -2.14 5.88 15.88
N GLN A 110 -2.34 7.19 16.07
CA GLN A 110 -1.48 8.20 15.45
C GLN A 110 -0.04 8.11 15.95
N ALA A 111 0.16 7.97 17.26
CA ALA A 111 1.49 7.86 17.85
C ALA A 111 2.26 6.65 17.30
N LEU A 112 1.60 5.50 17.10
CA LEU A 112 2.24 4.33 16.50
C LEU A 112 2.51 4.49 14.99
N MET A 113 1.65 5.18 14.24
CA MET A 113 1.93 5.54 12.85
C MET A 113 3.16 6.43 12.75
N ASP A 114 3.22 7.49 13.55
CA ASP A 114 4.34 8.44 13.59
C ASP A 114 5.62 7.77 14.04
N LEU A 115 5.56 6.96 15.10
CA LEU A 115 6.70 6.20 15.60
C LEU A 115 7.24 5.26 14.52
N GLY A 116 6.37 4.51 13.84
CA GLY A 116 6.77 3.61 12.77
C GLY A 116 7.35 4.34 11.55
N ALA A 117 6.78 5.51 11.20
CA ALA A 117 7.23 6.29 10.06
C ALA A 117 8.57 7.01 10.30
N THR A 118 8.82 7.50 11.52
CA THR A 118 9.94 8.41 11.80
C THR A 118 11.10 7.76 12.56
N LEU A 119 10.82 6.85 13.50
CA LEU A 119 11.85 6.24 14.35
C LEU A 119 12.00 4.76 14.08
N CYS A 120 10.95 3.96 14.22
CA CYS A 120 10.98 2.51 14.00
C CYS A 120 10.83 2.15 12.52
N THR A 121 11.71 2.68 11.67
CA THR A 121 11.66 2.47 10.22
C THR A 121 12.05 1.03 9.84
N SER A 122 11.73 0.60 8.61
CA SER A 122 11.98 -0.77 8.16
C SER A 122 13.46 -1.14 8.12
N SER A 123 14.33 -0.23 7.64
CA SER A 123 15.73 -0.53 7.32
C SER A 123 16.77 0.12 8.23
N ASN A 124 16.44 1.22 8.93
CA ASN A 124 17.36 1.90 9.84
C ASN A 124 16.60 2.54 11.02
N PRO A 125 16.09 1.72 11.96
CA PRO A 125 15.35 2.24 13.08
C PRO A 125 16.27 3.05 14.01
N GLN A 126 15.79 4.21 14.47
CA GLN A 126 16.53 5.09 15.37
C GLN A 126 16.29 4.69 16.84
N CYS A 127 16.69 3.48 17.21
CA CYS A 127 16.36 2.88 18.51
C CYS A 127 16.82 3.71 19.72
N VAL A 128 17.97 4.40 19.62
CA VAL A 128 18.49 5.29 20.69
C VAL A 128 17.55 6.46 21.01
N ARG A 129 16.71 6.85 20.05
CA ARG A 129 15.71 7.92 20.20
C ARG A 129 14.30 7.39 20.43
N CYS A 130 14.14 6.07 20.49
CA CYS A 130 12.83 5.44 20.60
C CYS A 130 12.34 5.51 22.06
N PRO A 131 11.17 6.09 22.34
CA PRO A 131 10.64 6.15 23.72
C PRO A 131 10.26 4.78 24.29
N LEU A 132 10.16 3.75 23.44
CA LEU A 132 9.80 2.38 23.82
C LEU A 132 11.03 1.46 23.86
N GLN A 133 12.24 2.01 23.83
CA GLN A 133 13.49 1.25 23.74
C GLN A 133 13.63 0.21 24.86
N GLU A 134 13.38 0.62 26.11
CA GLU A 134 13.57 -0.22 27.30
C GLU A 134 12.66 -1.46 27.32
N ASN A 135 11.47 -1.35 26.72
CA ASN A 135 10.48 -2.42 26.69
C ASN A 135 10.43 -3.17 25.34
N CYS A 136 11.34 -2.86 24.41
CA CYS A 136 11.31 -3.44 23.06
C CYS A 136 12.09 -4.75 22.99
N CYS A 137 11.38 -5.88 22.80
CA CYS A 137 12.00 -7.19 22.63
C CYS A 137 13.06 -7.21 21.52
N ALA A 138 12.77 -6.60 20.36
CA ALA A 138 13.72 -6.54 19.26
C ALA A 138 14.99 -5.76 19.63
N PHE A 139 14.87 -4.70 20.45
CA PHE A 139 16.04 -3.95 20.91
C PHE A 139 16.89 -4.74 21.90
N ALA A 140 16.25 -5.43 22.85
CA ALA A 140 16.94 -6.31 23.78
C ALA A 140 17.73 -7.41 23.04
N GLU A 141 17.11 -8.04 22.05
CA GLU A 141 17.72 -9.07 21.21
C GLU A 141 18.89 -8.53 20.37
N MET A 142 18.74 -7.37 19.73
CA MET A 142 19.85 -6.73 19.01
C MET A 142 21.05 -6.40 19.90
N SER A 143 20.77 -5.99 21.13
CA SER A 143 21.81 -5.66 22.12
C SER A 143 22.63 -6.88 22.54
N GLN A 144 22.07 -8.09 22.46
CA GLN A 144 22.80 -9.33 22.76
C GLN A 144 23.78 -9.72 21.63
N HIS A 145 23.45 -9.37 20.38
CA HIS A 145 24.26 -9.71 19.21
C HIS A 145 25.26 -8.62 18.81
N SER A 146 25.22 -7.45 19.46
CA SER A 146 26.09 -6.32 19.14
C SER A 146 26.88 -5.87 20.37
N LEU A 147 28.20 -6.11 20.37
CA LEU A 147 29.14 -5.50 21.33
C LEU A 147 29.17 -3.95 21.23
N PHE A 148 28.47 -3.36 20.26
CA PHE A 148 28.30 -1.92 20.08
C PHE A 148 26.84 -1.60 19.69
N PRO A 149 26.02 -1.00 20.58
CA PRO A 149 24.59 -0.75 20.35
C PRO A 149 24.29 0.39 19.35
N SER A 150 25.28 0.80 18.56
CA SER A 150 25.24 1.98 17.69
C SER A 150 24.93 1.61 16.25
N GLY A 151 23.67 1.29 15.94
CA GLY A 151 23.00 1.46 14.64
C GLY A 151 23.57 0.83 13.34
N MET A 152 24.82 0.40 13.30
CA MET A 152 25.48 -0.15 12.10
C MET A 152 25.32 -1.66 11.97
N VAL A 153 25.16 -2.37 13.09
CA VAL A 153 25.19 -3.84 13.11
C VAL A 153 23.97 -4.45 12.39
N LEU A 154 22.80 -3.79 12.46
CA LEU A 154 21.62 -4.16 11.67
C LEU A 154 21.90 -4.16 10.17
N ARG A 155 22.80 -3.31 9.67
CA ARG A 155 23.08 -3.24 8.24
C ARG A 155 24.02 -4.37 7.81
N GLN A 156 24.99 -4.75 8.63
CA GLN A 156 25.98 -5.79 8.28
C GLN A 156 25.39 -7.20 8.40
N LEU A 157 24.71 -7.51 9.50
CA LEU A 157 24.14 -8.85 9.74
C LEU A 157 22.94 -9.15 8.82
N ARG A 158 22.13 -8.13 8.53
CA ARG A 158 20.93 -8.25 7.69
C ARG A 158 21.26 -8.22 6.19
N LYS A 159 22.24 -7.40 5.75
CA LYS A 159 22.67 -7.37 4.34
C LYS A 159 23.48 -8.58 3.89
N VAL A 160 24.15 -9.33 4.77
CA VAL A 160 24.87 -10.53 4.33
C VAL A 160 23.88 -11.69 4.18
N ALA A 161 23.02 -11.91 5.17
CA ALA A 161 22.05 -13.00 5.16
C ALA A 161 20.87 -12.81 4.17
N GLU A 162 20.29 -11.60 4.06
CA GLU A 162 19.15 -11.37 3.15
C GLU A 162 19.60 -11.15 1.69
N LYS A 163 20.83 -10.67 1.46
CA LYS A 163 21.32 -10.36 0.11
C LYS A 163 21.83 -11.63 -0.58
N GLU A 164 22.49 -12.57 0.07
CA GLU A 164 22.90 -13.80 -0.62
C GLU A 164 21.69 -14.67 -1.05
N ALA A 165 20.68 -14.80 -0.19
CA ALA A 165 19.49 -15.62 -0.49
C ALA A 165 18.49 -14.95 -1.46
N ASN A 166 18.20 -13.65 -1.32
CA ASN A 166 17.21 -12.97 -2.17
C ASN A 166 17.79 -12.26 -3.39
N TYR A 167 19.06 -11.85 -3.42
CA TYR A 167 19.66 -11.20 -4.60
C TYR A 167 19.89 -12.20 -5.74
N GLN A 168 20.24 -13.44 -5.43
CA GLN A 168 20.36 -14.50 -6.43
C GLN A 168 18.99 -14.91 -7.00
N ALA A 169 17.92 -14.88 -6.19
CA ALA A 169 16.56 -15.14 -6.66
C ALA A 169 15.90 -13.93 -7.38
N LYS A 170 16.18 -12.68 -6.98
CA LYS A 170 15.61 -11.46 -7.60
C LYS A 170 16.33 -11.00 -8.87
N ASN A 171 17.58 -11.34 -9.11
CA ASN A 171 18.24 -11.01 -10.38
C ASN A 171 17.76 -11.87 -11.57
N GLN A 172 16.87 -12.83 -11.32
CA GLN A 172 16.04 -13.45 -12.37
C GLN A 172 14.70 -12.72 -12.59
N ALA A 173 14.34 -11.74 -11.76
CA ALA A 173 13.11 -10.96 -11.91
C ALA A 173 13.35 -9.77 -12.86
N GLN A 174 12.48 -9.63 -13.85
CA GLN A 174 12.60 -8.66 -14.93
C GLN A 174 12.61 -7.20 -14.41
N PRO A 175 13.27 -6.25 -15.11
CA PRO A 175 13.30 -4.83 -14.74
C PRO A 175 11.89 -4.24 -14.56
N PHE A 176 11.68 -3.28 -13.64
CA PHE A 176 10.35 -2.66 -13.44
C PHE A 176 9.73 -2.14 -14.76
N THR A 177 10.56 -1.58 -15.65
CA THR A 177 10.20 -1.07 -16.98
C THR A 177 9.67 -2.13 -17.94
N SER A 178 9.78 -3.42 -17.60
CA SER A 178 9.22 -4.54 -18.35
C SER A 178 7.93 -5.10 -17.74
N THR A 179 7.50 -4.59 -16.58
CA THR A 179 6.33 -5.13 -15.87
C THR A 179 5.02 -4.59 -16.43
N ASN A 180 3.95 -5.40 -16.33
CA ASN A 180 2.58 -4.95 -16.66
C ASN A 180 2.18 -3.69 -15.88
N ARG A 181 2.65 -3.53 -14.64
CA ARG A 181 2.38 -2.34 -13.83
C ARG A 181 2.96 -1.07 -14.46
N TYR A 182 4.17 -1.16 -15.01
CA TYR A 182 4.81 -0.04 -15.70
C TYR A 182 4.02 0.39 -16.94
N PHE A 183 3.67 -0.57 -17.81
CA PHE A 183 2.93 -0.27 -19.03
C PHE A 183 1.49 0.23 -18.76
N ARG A 184 0.80 -0.33 -17.75
CA ARG A 184 -0.49 0.20 -17.29
C ARG A 184 -0.41 1.68 -16.88
N GLY A 185 0.65 2.07 -16.17
CA GLY A 185 0.89 3.46 -15.80
C GLY A 185 1.03 4.35 -17.03
N ARG A 186 1.90 3.96 -17.97
CA ARG A 186 2.13 4.69 -19.22
C ARG A 186 0.87 4.86 -20.07
N ILE A 187 0.02 3.84 -20.15
CA ILE A 187 -1.26 3.93 -20.87
C ILE A 187 -2.10 5.07 -20.28
N VAL A 188 -2.30 5.07 -18.95
CA VAL A 188 -3.09 6.10 -18.28
C VAL A 188 -2.43 7.47 -18.43
N ASP A 189 -1.11 7.57 -18.31
CA ASP A 189 -0.38 8.83 -18.45
C ASP A 189 -0.45 9.40 -19.86
N PHE A 190 -0.34 8.58 -20.89
CA PHE A 190 -0.49 9.00 -22.29
C PHE A 190 -1.93 9.43 -22.58
N LEU A 191 -2.93 8.66 -22.17
CA LEU A 191 -4.33 9.02 -22.45
C LEU A 191 -4.78 10.30 -21.72
N ARG A 192 -4.09 10.72 -20.65
CA ARG A 192 -4.31 12.02 -20.00
C ARG A 192 -3.88 13.20 -20.86
N THR A 193 -2.94 13.01 -21.79
CA THR A 193 -2.49 14.09 -22.68
C THR A 193 -3.44 14.30 -23.85
N LEU A 194 -4.37 13.38 -24.07
CA LEU A 194 -5.38 13.49 -25.11
C LEU A 194 -6.64 14.21 -24.59
N PRO A 195 -7.38 14.91 -25.46
CA PRO A 195 -8.72 15.42 -25.16
C PRO A 195 -9.66 14.31 -24.68
N ALA A 196 -10.53 14.59 -23.70
CA ALA A 196 -11.40 13.58 -23.08
C ALA A 196 -12.38 12.89 -24.06
N SER A 197 -12.73 13.55 -25.17
CA SER A 197 -13.59 12.98 -26.21
C SER A 197 -12.84 12.07 -27.18
N GLU A 198 -11.52 12.15 -27.24
CA GLU A 198 -10.69 11.46 -28.21
C GLU A 198 -10.47 10.00 -27.80
N ARG A 199 -10.61 9.09 -28.78
CA ARG A 199 -10.29 7.67 -28.63
C ARG A 199 -9.12 7.36 -29.55
N ILE A 200 -8.15 6.60 -29.04
CA ILE A 200 -7.00 6.15 -29.82
C ILE A 200 -7.11 4.64 -30.10
N PRO A 201 -6.86 4.18 -31.32
CA PRO A 201 -6.78 2.75 -31.64
C PRO A 201 -5.70 2.05 -30.81
N LEU A 202 -5.91 0.76 -30.48
CA LEU A 202 -4.95 0.00 -29.67
C LEU A 202 -3.55 -0.06 -30.30
N ALA A 203 -3.46 -0.21 -31.63
CA ALA A 203 -2.18 -0.27 -32.32
C ALA A 203 -1.37 1.03 -32.16
N ASP A 204 -2.05 2.17 -32.26
CA ASP A 204 -1.40 3.48 -32.09
C ASP A 204 -1.04 3.75 -30.63
N LEU A 205 -1.88 3.33 -29.68
CA LEU A 205 -1.53 3.37 -28.27
C LEU A 205 -0.27 2.54 -27.98
N GLY A 206 -0.17 1.33 -28.53
CA GLY A 206 0.98 0.45 -28.38
C GLY A 206 2.30 1.12 -28.76
N ARG A 207 2.31 1.80 -29.92
CA ARG A 207 3.47 2.54 -30.43
C ARG A 207 3.90 3.69 -29.51
N GLN A 208 2.96 4.31 -28.79
CA GLN A 208 3.26 5.42 -27.87
C GLN A 208 3.82 4.95 -26.52
N ILE A 209 3.40 3.78 -26.04
CA ILE A 209 3.78 3.28 -24.71
C ILE A 209 5.01 2.36 -24.74
N LYS A 210 5.27 1.68 -25.86
CA LYS A 210 6.37 0.72 -26.03
C LYS A 210 7.08 1.00 -27.37
N PRO A 211 8.33 1.53 -27.36
CA PRO A 211 9.05 1.85 -28.59
C PRO A 211 9.28 0.65 -29.54
N THR A 212 9.36 -0.55 -28.99
CA THR A 212 9.55 -1.81 -29.74
C THR A 212 8.25 -2.54 -30.05
N PHE A 213 7.10 -1.85 -29.98
CA PHE A 213 5.80 -2.45 -30.22
C PHE A 213 5.63 -2.93 -31.66
N CYS A 214 5.15 -4.15 -31.84
CA CYS A 214 4.73 -4.71 -33.13
C CYS A 214 3.36 -5.40 -33.01
N ASP A 215 2.80 -5.86 -34.13
CA ASP A 215 1.47 -6.48 -34.16
C ASP A 215 1.36 -7.75 -33.30
N ASP A 216 2.48 -8.47 -33.09
CA ASP A 216 2.53 -9.64 -32.19
C ASP A 216 2.29 -9.27 -30.71
N ASP A 217 2.48 -8.01 -30.33
CA ASP A 217 2.21 -7.51 -28.98
C ASP A 217 0.73 -7.16 -28.74
N LEU A 218 -0.11 -7.13 -29.79
CA LEU A 218 -1.52 -6.74 -29.67
C LEU A 218 -2.30 -7.57 -28.65
N PRO A 219 -2.18 -8.91 -28.57
CA PRO A 219 -2.87 -9.69 -27.55
C PRO A 219 -2.45 -9.35 -26.13
N TRP A 220 -1.16 -9.03 -25.92
CA TRP A 220 -0.66 -8.58 -24.62
C TRP A 220 -1.23 -7.21 -24.24
N LEU A 221 -1.25 -6.26 -25.19
CA LEU A 221 -1.80 -4.93 -24.97
C LEU A 221 -3.31 -5.00 -24.69
N GLN A 222 -4.05 -5.81 -25.44
CA GLN A 222 -5.46 -6.05 -25.21
C GLN A 222 -5.71 -6.53 -23.78
N LYS A 223 -4.94 -7.52 -23.31
CA LYS A 223 -5.03 -8.01 -21.92
C LYS A 223 -4.76 -6.92 -20.87
N LEU A 224 -3.81 -6.01 -21.14
CA LEU A 224 -3.56 -4.88 -20.25
C LEU A 224 -4.73 -3.90 -20.23
N VAL A 225 -5.25 -3.55 -21.40
CA VAL A 225 -6.39 -2.67 -21.60
C VAL A 225 -7.64 -3.25 -20.93
N ASP A 226 -7.96 -4.53 -21.15
CA ASP A 226 -9.10 -5.21 -20.52
C ASP A 226 -9.02 -5.15 -19.00
N GLY A 227 -7.82 -5.36 -18.45
CA GLY A 227 -7.60 -5.22 -17.02
C GLY A 227 -7.76 -3.78 -16.51
N LEU A 228 -7.47 -2.76 -17.33
CA LEU A 228 -7.68 -1.36 -16.99
C LEU A 228 -9.17 -0.98 -17.08
N VAL A 229 -9.88 -1.48 -18.10
CA VAL A 229 -11.34 -1.33 -18.25
C VAL A 229 -12.06 -1.97 -17.06
N LYS A 230 -11.67 -3.19 -16.68
CA LYS A 230 -12.21 -3.88 -15.50
C LYS A 230 -11.99 -3.11 -14.21
N ASP A 231 -10.88 -2.38 -14.10
CA ASP A 231 -10.56 -1.51 -12.97
C ASP A 231 -11.30 -0.15 -13.05
N GLY A 232 -12.08 0.12 -14.10
CA GLY A 232 -12.77 1.38 -14.35
C GLY A 232 -11.84 2.53 -14.72
N LEU A 233 -10.64 2.22 -15.24
CA LEU A 233 -9.62 3.19 -15.59
C LEU A 233 -9.64 3.60 -17.06
N LEU A 234 -10.32 2.83 -17.92
CA LEU A 234 -10.44 3.08 -19.35
C LEU A 234 -11.86 2.76 -19.82
N ASP A 235 -12.27 3.48 -20.85
CA ASP A 235 -13.46 3.18 -21.66
C ASP A 235 -13.02 2.63 -23.02
N CYS A 236 -13.43 1.40 -23.34
CA CYS A 236 -13.24 0.80 -24.67
C CYS A 236 -14.56 0.81 -25.46
N ALA A 237 -14.52 1.29 -26.70
CA ALA A 237 -15.63 1.17 -27.64
C ALA A 237 -15.06 1.01 -29.06
N GLY A 238 -15.51 -0.02 -29.78
CA GLY A 238 -14.89 -0.41 -31.05
C GLY A 238 -13.43 -0.84 -30.83
N ASP A 239 -12.52 -0.29 -31.65
CA ASP A 239 -11.08 -0.49 -31.60
C ASP A 239 -10.33 0.59 -30.79
N GLY A 240 -11.06 1.56 -30.22
CA GLY A 240 -10.50 2.75 -29.59
C GLY A 240 -10.65 2.78 -28.07
N VAL A 241 -9.61 3.28 -27.40
CA VAL A 241 -9.58 3.45 -25.94
C VAL A 241 -9.41 4.92 -25.54
N ARG A 242 -9.98 5.27 -24.39
CA ARG A 242 -9.82 6.58 -23.76
C ARG A 242 -9.96 6.50 -22.24
N LEU A 243 -9.74 7.62 -21.55
CA LEU A 243 -10.13 7.74 -20.15
C LEU A 243 -11.66 7.88 -20.02
N PRO A 244 -12.28 7.35 -18.94
CA PRO A 244 -13.69 7.56 -18.64
C PRO A 244 -14.05 9.01 -18.34
#